data_AF-A0A838UBP0-F1
#
_entry.id   AF-A0A838UBP0-F1
#
_cell.length_a   1.000
_cell.length_b   1.000
_cell.length_c   1.000
_cell.angle_alpha   90.00
_cell.angle_beta   90.00
_cell.angle_gamma   90.00
#
_symmetry.space_group_name_H-M   'P 1'
#
loop_
_entity.id
_entity.type
_entity.pdbx_description
1 polymer ?
#
loop_
_entity_poly.entity_id
_entity_poly.type
_entity_poly.pdbx_seq_one_letter_code
_entity_poly.pdbx_strand_id
1 'polypeptide(L)'
;IPTYNQETIVNFAKVFTGWSYCNQACGFSQPGLVNFRDPMIVNPALHDTTSKNLLRYPGAHPTLPAGLPPEADLDAALDNIFYHPNTAPFISKHLIQQLVTSNPTPAYVGRVSAKFRDNGYSVRGDLKAVVRAILLDPEARGSIKTDPNYGHLREPVIYLTQLLRPFNPMANSNITVPPSCNGLSDGVLNFITQPLDQDVWNPPTVFNYYPMDYIIPNTPLAGPEFQIFSTGTALKRPNAVNTFFPPNTTANGGILAAGGAASNTPCGTRVDISRYTSLAAADTTGGSLIDTVNREFLNGSMSTPVRNEISTAVQAVASSNPLKRARTAIYVAVTSPQYQVQR
;
A
#
# COMPACT_ATOMS: atom_id res chain seq x y z
N ILE A 1 10.28 -25.94 5.70
CA ILE A 1 11.71 -26.24 5.94
C ILE A 1 12.51 -25.21 5.17
N PRO A 2 13.41 -24.43 5.80
CA PRO A 2 14.27 -23.47 5.10
C PRO A 2 15.09 -24.18 4.02
N THR A 3 15.13 -23.62 2.81
CA THR A 3 15.86 -24.20 1.67
C THR A 3 17.33 -23.77 1.61
N TYR A 4 17.80 -23.07 2.64
CA TYR A 4 19.16 -22.54 2.77
C TYR A 4 19.59 -22.59 4.24
N ASN A 5 20.89 -22.51 4.48
CA ASN A 5 21.47 -22.51 5.82
C ASN A 5 22.29 -21.24 6.08
N GLN A 6 22.86 -21.12 7.27
CA GLN A 6 23.70 -19.98 7.65
C GLN A 6 24.91 -19.81 6.73
N GLU A 7 25.51 -20.90 6.27
CA GLU A 7 26.65 -20.85 5.34
C GLU A 7 26.26 -20.19 4.01
N THR A 8 25.09 -20.52 3.46
CA THR A 8 24.58 -19.86 2.25
C THR A 8 24.40 -18.36 2.48
N ILE A 9 23.83 -17.96 3.62
CA ILE A 9 23.66 -16.53 3.97
C ILE A 9 25.00 -15.81 4.02
N VAL A 10 26.01 -16.40 4.68
CA VAL A 10 27.36 -15.81 4.76
C VAL A 10 27.97 -15.67 3.36
N ASN A 11 27.79 -16.66 2.49
CA ASN A 11 28.29 -16.58 1.11
C ASN A 11 27.61 -15.48 0.29
N PHE A 12 26.30 -15.26 0.45
CA PHE A 12 25.64 -14.09 -0.14
C PHE A 12 26.12 -12.78 0.46
N ALA A 13 26.33 -12.73 1.78
CA ALA A 13 26.82 -11.52 2.46
C ALA A 13 28.18 -11.06 1.91
N LYS A 14 29.07 -12.01 1.56
CA LYS A 14 30.34 -11.72 0.90
C LYS A 14 30.17 -10.97 -0.43
N VAL A 15 29.17 -11.33 -1.24
CA VAL A 15 28.87 -10.65 -2.51
C VAL A 15 28.54 -9.18 -2.30
N PHE A 16 27.85 -8.86 -1.21
CA PHE A 16 27.40 -7.50 -0.89
C PHE A 16 28.45 -6.65 -0.14
N THR A 17 29.66 -7.16 0.06
CA THR A 17 30.76 -6.38 0.67
C THR A 17 31.33 -5.35 -0.30
N GLY A 18 31.79 -4.22 0.24
CA GLY A 18 32.41 -3.13 -0.54
C GLY A 18 31.41 -2.14 -1.18
N TRP A 19 30.11 -2.43 -1.19
CA TRP A 19 29.09 -1.54 -1.75
C TRP A 19 28.71 -0.42 -0.79
N SER A 20 28.62 0.81 -1.29
CA SER A 20 28.21 1.99 -0.51
C SER A 20 27.46 3.01 -1.36
N TYR A 21 26.80 3.95 -0.70
CA TYR A 21 26.11 5.06 -1.37
C TYR A 21 27.09 5.95 -2.13
N CYS A 22 26.69 6.38 -3.32
CA CYS A 22 27.47 7.35 -4.08
C CYS A 22 27.23 8.78 -3.56
N ASN A 23 27.84 9.09 -2.41
CA ASN A 23 27.66 10.37 -1.73
C ASN A 23 28.55 11.49 -2.31
N GLN A 24 29.43 11.17 -3.25
CA GLN A 24 30.30 12.15 -3.92
C GLN A 24 30.39 11.81 -5.41
N ALA A 25 30.49 12.83 -6.25
CA ALA A 25 30.68 12.72 -7.71
C ALA A 25 29.56 12.05 -8.52
N CYS A 26 28.47 11.60 -7.90
CA CYS A 26 27.26 11.17 -8.61
C CYS A 26 26.26 12.31 -8.82
N GLY A 27 25.38 12.16 -9.82
CA GLY A 27 24.54 13.24 -10.35
C GLY A 27 23.58 13.87 -9.33
N PHE A 28 23.09 13.10 -8.36
CA PHE A 28 22.22 13.57 -7.29
C PHE A 28 22.90 13.62 -5.92
N SER A 29 24.23 13.43 -5.87
CA SER A 29 24.98 13.55 -4.62
C SER A 29 24.97 14.98 -4.10
N GLN A 30 24.73 15.15 -2.80
CA GLN A 30 24.78 16.46 -2.15
C GLN A 30 25.66 16.40 -0.89
N PRO A 31 26.48 17.42 -0.62
CA PRO A 31 27.32 17.45 0.57
C PRO A 31 26.50 17.28 1.85
N GLY A 32 26.90 16.32 2.70
CA GLY A 32 26.28 16.06 3.99
C GLY A 32 24.95 15.30 3.95
N LEU A 33 24.48 14.85 2.77
CA LEU A 33 23.27 14.05 2.63
C LEU A 33 23.60 12.66 2.07
N VAL A 34 22.91 11.64 2.59
CA VAL A 34 23.00 10.28 2.04
C VAL A 34 22.24 10.25 0.72
N ASN A 35 22.90 9.76 -0.33
CA ASN A 35 22.34 9.68 -1.66
C ASN A 35 21.61 8.36 -1.89
N PHE A 36 20.29 8.37 -1.77
CA PHE A 36 19.41 7.23 -2.04
C PHE A 36 18.93 7.13 -3.50
N ARG A 37 19.35 8.06 -4.38
CA ARG A 37 18.83 8.17 -5.75
C ARG A 37 19.73 7.54 -6.78
N ASP A 38 21.04 7.76 -6.65
CA ASP A 38 22.02 7.17 -7.57
C ASP A 38 22.32 5.72 -7.19
N PRO A 39 22.72 4.87 -8.16
CA PRO A 39 23.21 3.52 -7.88
C PRO A 39 24.35 3.53 -6.85
N MET A 40 24.39 2.48 -6.03
CA MET A 40 25.53 2.24 -5.14
C MET A 40 26.81 2.03 -5.95
N ILE A 41 27.92 2.46 -5.38
CA ILE A 41 29.26 2.25 -5.93
C ILE A 41 30.01 1.24 -5.08
N VAL A 42 30.92 0.50 -5.69
CA VAL A 42 31.75 -0.47 -4.99
C VAL A 42 33.15 0.09 -4.74
N ASN A 43 33.69 -0.19 -3.54
CA ASN A 43 35.11 -0.09 -3.26
C ASN A 43 35.73 -1.49 -3.37
N PRO A 44 36.46 -1.81 -4.46
CA PRO A 44 37.02 -3.15 -4.66
C PRO A 44 37.96 -3.60 -3.55
N ALA A 45 38.63 -2.67 -2.85
CA ALA A 45 39.52 -3.02 -1.74
C ALA A 45 38.79 -3.53 -0.49
N LEU A 46 37.47 -3.29 -0.41
CA LEU A 46 36.60 -3.74 0.69
C LEU A 46 35.66 -4.88 0.26
N HIS A 47 35.82 -5.41 -0.96
CA HIS A 47 35.02 -6.52 -1.45
C HIS A 47 35.73 -7.87 -1.18
N ASP A 48 34.98 -8.85 -0.68
CA ASP A 48 35.46 -10.20 -0.44
C ASP A 48 35.63 -10.94 -1.78
N THR A 49 36.88 -11.22 -2.13
CA THR A 49 37.26 -11.88 -3.38
C THR A 49 37.37 -13.41 -3.25
N THR A 50 37.02 -13.99 -2.11
CA THR A 50 37.03 -15.45 -1.92
C THR A 50 35.93 -16.12 -2.74
N SER A 51 36.09 -17.41 -3.00
CA SER A 51 35.05 -18.22 -3.66
C SER A 51 33.79 -18.29 -2.80
N LYS A 52 32.62 -18.30 -3.45
CA LYS A 52 31.31 -18.22 -2.76
C LYS A 52 30.41 -19.37 -3.19
N ASN A 53 29.72 -19.99 -2.22
CA ASN A 53 28.74 -21.05 -2.45
C ASN A 53 27.31 -20.53 -2.23
N LEU A 54 26.55 -20.40 -3.31
CA LEU A 54 25.19 -19.86 -3.37
C LEU A 54 24.11 -20.97 -3.31
N LEU A 55 22.87 -20.64 -3.71
CA LEU A 55 21.76 -21.58 -3.73
C LEU A 55 22.00 -22.68 -4.76
N ARG A 56 21.74 -23.92 -4.35
CA ARG A 56 21.79 -25.12 -5.21
C ARG A 56 20.38 -25.50 -5.65
N TYR A 57 20.14 -25.43 -6.95
CA TYR A 57 18.90 -25.88 -7.58
C TYR A 57 19.18 -26.28 -9.04
N PRO A 58 18.27 -27.02 -9.71
CA PRO A 58 18.46 -27.45 -11.09
C PRO A 58 18.73 -26.26 -12.04
N GLY A 59 19.83 -26.30 -12.77
CA GLY A 59 20.25 -25.23 -13.69
C GLY A 59 21.00 -24.06 -13.05
N ALA A 60 21.25 -24.09 -11.73
CA ALA A 60 22.03 -23.06 -11.07
C ALA A 60 23.54 -23.21 -11.33
N HIS A 61 24.26 -22.08 -11.26
CA HIS A 61 25.70 -22.03 -11.05
C HIS A 61 25.98 -21.71 -9.56
N PRO A 62 26.00 -22.71 -8.67
CA PRO A 62 25.99 -22.47 -7.23
C PRO A 62 27.34 -22.08 -6.65
N THR A 63 28.40 -22.03 -7.45
CA THR A 63 29.75 -21.68 -6.99
C THR A 63 30.30 -20.55 -7.85
N LEU A 64 30.59 -19.43 -7.20
CA LEU A 64 31.30 -18.31 -7.81
C LEU A 64 32.81 -18.47 -7.55
N PRO A 65 33.66 -18.45 -8.58
CA PRO A 65 35.10 -18.54 -8.40
C PRO A 65 35.66 -17.34 -7.64
N ALA A 66 36.83 -17.53 -7.02
CA ALA A 66 37.56 -16.42 -6.39
C ALA A 66 38.06 -15.42 -7.43
N GLY A 67 38.19 -14.15 -7.03
CA GLY A 67 38.78 -13.08 -7.85
C GLY A 67 37.88 -12.53 -8.96
N LEU A 68 36.56 -12.77 -8.91
CA LEU A 68 35.63 -12.08 -9.81
C LEU A 68 35.61 -10.56 -9.54
N PRO A 69 35.40 -9.72 -10.57
CA PRO A 69 35.05 -8.32 -10.39
C PRO A 69 33.77 -8.20 -9.53
N PRO A 70 33.67 -7.22 -8.61
CA PRO A 70 32.52 -7.12 -7.70
C PRO A 70 31.16 -7.03 -8.39
N GLU A 71 31.09 -6.34 -9.53
CA GLU A 71 29.87 -6.21 -10.34
C GLU A 71 29.45 -7.56 -10.92
N ALA A 72 30.40 -8.33 -11.46
CA ALA A 72 30.13 -9.66 -11.99
C ALA A 72 29.72 -10.66 -10.89
N ASP A 73 30.30 -10.51 -9.68
CA ASP A 73 29.94 -11.30 -8.50
C ASP A 73 28.50 -10.99 -8.04
N LEU A 74 28.13 -9.71 -8.03
CA LEU A 74 26.77 -9.26 -7.76
C LEU A 74 25.76 -9.78 -8.79
N ASP A 75 26.04 -9.60 -10.08
CA ASP A 75 25.15 -10.04 -11.16
C ASP A 75 24.91 -11.55 -11.10
N ALA A 76 25.96 -12.35 -10.90
CA ALA A 76 25.84 -13.80 -10.79
C ALA A 76 25.03 -14.24 -9.55
N ALA A 77 25.14 -13.52 -8.43
CA ALA A 77 24.34 -13.79 -7.24
C ALA A 77 22.86 -13.40 -7.42
N LEU A 78 22.60 -12.27 -8.08
CA LEU A 78 21.25 -11.84 -8.42
C LEU A 78 20.58 -12.81 -9.39
N ASP A 79 21.30 -13.28 -10.41
CA ASP A 79 20.83 -14.32 -11.32
C ASP A 79 20.52 -15.63 -10.58
N ASN A 80 21.37 -16.04 -9.64
CA ASN A 80 21.13 -17.22 -8.81
C ASN A 80 19.81 -17.10 -8.01
N ILE A 81 19.48 -15.93 -7.48
CA ILE A 81 18.20 -15.71 -6.79
C ILE A 81 17.05 -15.63 -7.80
N PHE A 82 17.23 -14.88 -8.89
CA PHE A 82 16.17 -14.60 -9.87
C PHE A 82 15.69 -15.85 -10.60
N TYR A 83 16.60 -16.76 -10.94
CA TYR A 83 16.28 -18.03 -11.61
C TYR A 83 15.87 -19.15 -10.65
N HIS A 84 15.95 -18.94 -9.34
CA HIS A 84 15.50 -19.93 -8.37
C HIS A 84 14.02 -20.33 -8.59
N PRO A 85 13.64 -21.62 -8.53
CA PRO A 85 12.29 -22.08 -8.82
C PRO A 85 11.20 -21.44 -7.93
N ASN A 86 11.53 -21.10 -6.69
CA ASN A 86 10.60 -20.47 -5.74
C ASN A 86 10.38 -18.98 -5.99
N THR A 87 11.24 -18.30 -6.75
CA THR A 87 11.15 -16.84 -6.95
C THR A 87 9.86 -16.46 -7.69
N ALA A 88 9.54 -17.18 -8.76
CA ALA A 88 8.32 -16.94 -9.55
C ALA A 88 7.03 -17.08 -8.71
N PRO A 89 6.76 -18.20 -8.00
CA PRO A 89 5.56 -18.32 -7.18
C PRO A 89 5.56 -17.36 -5.98
N PHE A 90 6.72 -17.09 -5.36
CA PHE A 90 6.82 -16.16 -4.23
C PHE A 90 6.44 -14.73 -4.62
N ILE A 91 7.07 -14.19 -5.67
CA ILE A 91 6.78 -12.84 -6.16
C ILE A 91 5.34 -12.75 -6.68
N SER A 92 4.86 -13.78 -7.38
CA SER A 92 3.48 -13.81 -7.88
C SER A 92 2.47 -13.76 -6.73
N LYS A 93 2.65 -14.59 -5.68
CA LYS A 93 1.79 -14.54 -4.49
C LYS A 93 1.85 -13.17 -3.82
N HIS A 94 3.04 -12.60 -3.65
CA HIS A 94 3.22 -11.29 -3.03
C HIS A 94 2.44 -10.20 -3.77
N LEU A 95 2.63 -10.12 -5.09
CA LEU A 95 1.97 -9.11 -5.92
C LEU A 95 0.45 -9.29 -5.93
N ILE A 96 -0.06 -10.54 -5.95
CA ILE A 96 -1.50 -10.79 -5.86
C ILE A 96 -2.05 -10.32 -4.51
N GLN A 97 -1.35 -10.60 -3.40
CA GLN A 97 -1.74 -10.17 -2.06
C GLN A 97 -1.80 -8.65 -1.94
N GLN A 98 -0.86 -7.95 -2.57
CA GLN A 98 -0.80 -6.49 -2.54
C GLN A 98 -1.82 -5.81 -3.49
N LEU A 99 -2.19 -6.46 -4.60
CA LEU A 99 -3.01 -5.84 -5.65
C LEU A 99 -4.48 -6.26 -5.64
N VAL A 100 -4.80 -7.48 -5.16
CA VAL A 100 -6.12 -8.10 -5.41
C VAL A 100 -6.72 -8.73 -4.16
N THR A 101 -6.05 -9.68 -3.52
CA THR A 101 -6.62 -10.45 -2.40
C THR A 101 -5.57 -11.12 -1.54
N SER A 102 -5.78 -11.13 -0.23
CA SER A 102 -4.86 -11.69 0.76
C SER A 102 -4.72 -13.21 0.70
N ASN A 103 -5.75 -13.89 0.20
CA ASN A 103 -5.86 -15.34 0.20
C ASN A 103 -6.07 -15.92 -1.21
N PRO A 104 -5.09 -15.74 -2.13
CA PRO A 104 -5.24 -16.21 -3.50
C PRO A 104 -5.15 -17.74 -3.60
N THR A 105 -5.91 -18.34 -4.52
CA THR A 105 -5.83 -19.79 -4.72
C THR A 105 -4.46 -20.22 -5.26
N PRO A 106 -4.00 -21.46 -4.97
CA PRO A 106 -2.78 -22.00 -5.58
C PRO A 106 -2.82 -21.98 -7.12
N ALA A 107 -4.00 -22.15 -7.72
CA ALA A 107 -4.18 -22.11 -9.16
C ALA A 107 -3.93 -20.70 -9.73
N TYR A 108 -4.39 -19.66 -9.05
CA TYR A 108 -4.14 -18.28 -9.44
C TYR A 108 -2.65 -17.92 -9.36
N VAL A 109 -2.00 -18.27 -8.24
CA VAL A 109 -0.54 -18.12 -8.10
C VAL A 109 0.20 -18.88 -9.21
N GLY A 110 -0.25 -20.09 -9.54
CA GLY A 110 0.34 -20.91 -10.61
C GLY A 110 0.26 -20.25 -11.99
N ARG A 111 -0.89 -19.66 -12.36
CA ARG A 111 -1.08 -18.97 -13.65
C ARG A 111 -0.19 -17.72 -13.76
N VAL A 112 -0.12 -16.92 -12.71
CA VAL A 112 0.72 -15.71 -12.69
C VAL A 112 2.21 -16.08 -12.66
N SER A 113 2.58 -17.10 -11.88
CA SER A 113 3.95 -17.63 -11.85
C SER A 113 4.41 -18.13 -13.22
N ALA A 114 3.55 -18.79 -13.98
CA ALA A 114 3.85 -19.18 -15.35
C ALA A 114 4.19 -17.97 -16.24
N LYS A 115 3.46 -16.85 -16.08
CA LYS A 115 3.73 -15.58 -16.78
C LYS A 115 4.97 -14.85 -16.29
N PHE A 116 5.32 -14.97 -15.00
CA PHE A 116 6.60 -14.50 -14.49
C PHE A 116 7.75 -15.26 -15.13
N ARG A 117 7.64 -16.59 -15.29
CA ARG A 117 8.71 -17.39 -15.90
C ARG A 117 8.91 -17.09 -17.38
N ASP A 118 7.82 -16.84 -18.10
CA ASP A 118 7.82 -16.49 -19.52
C ASP A 118 6.57 -15.67 -19.87
N ASN A 119 6.76 -14.45 -20.36
CA ASN A 119 5.68 -13.58 -20.80
C ASN A 119 5.01 -14.02 -22.12
N GLY A 120 5.52 -15.04 -22.80
CA GLY A 120 5.12 -15.50 -24.13
C GLY A 120 6.13 -15.15 -25.23
N TYR A 121 7.21 -14.46 -24.88
CA TYR A 121 8.33 -14.09 -25.75
C TYR A 121 9.67 -14.55 -25.17
N SER A 122 9.66 -15.57 -24.31
CA SER A 122 10.83 -16.09 -23.61
C SER A 122 11.54 -15.07 -22.72
N VAL A 123 10.78 -14.09 -22.19
CA VAL A 123 11.29 -13.11 -21.22
C VAL A 123 10.75 -13.44 -19.83
N ARG A 124 11.67 -13.69 -18.90
CA ARG A 124 11.39 -13.90 -17.47
C ARG A 124 11.31 -12.55 -16.74
N GLY A 125 10.41 -12.42 -15.79
CA GLY A 125 10.31 -11.27 -14.89
C GLY A 125 9.72 -10.00 -15.51
N ASP A 126 9.04 -10.10 -16.66
CA ASP A 126 8.32 -8.96 -17.24
C ASP A 126 7.13 -8.55 -16.34
N LEU A 127 7.34 -7.54 -15.50
CA LEU A 127 6.34 -7.07 -14.55
C LEU A 127 5.08 -6.52 -15.22
N LYS A 128 5.15 -6.01 -16.46
CA LYS A 128 3.94 -5.57 -17.18
C LYS A 128 3.07 -6.78 -17.51
N ALA A 129 3.67 -7.87 -17.98
CA ALA A 129 2.97 -9.11 -18.26
C ALA A 129 2.42 -9.75 -16.98
N VAL A 130 3.18 -9.73 -15.89
CA VAL A 130 2.77 -10.25 -14.57
C VAL A 130 1.58 -9.48 -14.01
N VAL A 131 1.66 -8.14 -13.94
CA VAL A 131 0.56 -7.30 -13.44
C VAL A 131 -0.69 -7.47 -14.32
N ARG A 132 -0.52 -7.57 -15.64
CA ARG A 132 -1.65 -7.87 -16.53
C ARG A 132 -2.27 -9.23 -16.22
N ALA A 133 -1.46 -10.27 -16.00
CA ALA A 133 -1.96 -11.59 -15.65
C ALA A 133 -2.72 -11.59 -14.32
N ILE A 134 -2.25 -10.83 -13.32
CA ILE A 134 -2.94 -10.61 -12.04
C ILE A 134 -4.31 -9.97 -12.27
N LEU A 135 -4.34 -8.77 -12.86
CA LEU A 135 -5.57 -7.98 -12.96
C LEU A 135 -6.61 -8.54 -13.95
N LEU A 136 -6.17 -9.42 -14.87
CA LEU A 136 -7.04 -10.07 -15.84
C LEU A 136 -7.45 -11.49 -15.45
N ASP A 137 -6.96 -12.01 -14.33
CA ASP A 137 -7.29 -13.36 -13.89
C ASP A 137 -8.79 -13.49 -13.55
N PRO A 138 -9.42 -14.64 -13.85
CA PRO A 138 -10.81 -14.88 -13.45
C PRO A 138 -11.06 -14.78 -11.94
N GLU A 139 -10.06 -15.06 -11.10
CA GLU A 139 -10.18 -14.87 -9.65
C GLU A 139 -10.18 -13.40 -9.26
N ALA A 140 -9.48 -12.53 -10.00
CA ALA A 140 -9.51 -11.09 -9.80
C ALA A 140 -10.76 -10.43 -10.40
N ARG A 141 -11.23 -10.92 -11.56
CA ARG A 141 -12.35 -10.34 -12.30
C ARG A 141 -13.69 -10.99 -11.97
N GLY A 142 -14.78 -10.25 -12.07
CA GLY A 142 -16.14 -10.74 -11.82
C GLY A 142 -17.07 -9.58 -11.47
N SER A 143 -18.38 -9.73 -11.72
CA SER A 143 -19.34 -8.63 -11.50
C SER A 143 -19.58 -8.34 -10.01
N ILE A 144 -19.54 -9.37 -9.15
CA ILE A 144 -19.65 -9.22 -7.69
C ILE A 144 -18.84 -10.31 -7.00
N LYS A 145 -17.94 -9.92 -6.09
CA LYS A 145 -17.15 -10.83 -5.25
C LYS A 145 -17.89 -11.05 -3.93
N THR A 146 -18.77 -12.06 -3.91
CA THR A 146 -19.58 -12.40 -2.72
C THR A 146 -18.92 -13.43 -1.81
N ASP A 147 -17.81 -14.04 -2.24
CA ASP A 147 -17.08 -15.02 -1.43
C ASP A 147 -16.62 -14.34 -0.12
N PRO A 148 -17.00 -14.88 1.06
CA PRO A 148 -16.60 -14.31 2.34
C PRO A 148 -15.08 -14.28 2.55
N ASN A 149 -14.34 -15.18 1.91
CA ASN A 149 -12.89 -15.32 2.02
C ASN A 149 -12.13 -14.48 0.98
N TYR A 150 -12.84 -13.79 0.08
CA TYR A 150 -12.23 -12.98 -0.96
C TYR A 150 -12.06 -11.53 -0.54
N GLY A 151 -10.95 -10.94 -1.00
CA GLY A 151 -10.57 -9.56 -0.77
C GLY A 151 -9.32 -9.46 0.09
N HIS A 152 -9.05 -8.25 0.54
CA HIS A 152 -8.03 -7.96 1.54
C HIS A 152 -8.49 -6.77 2.38
N LEU A 153 -8.06 -6.70 3.63
CA LEU A 153 -8.27 -5.50 4.43
C LEU A 153 -7.48 -4.35 3.79
N ARG A 154 -8.11 -3.17 3.77
CA ARG A 154 -7.44 -1.94 3.34
C ARG A 154 -6.42 -1.58 4.41
N GLU A 155 -5.14 -1.71 4.07
CA GLU A 155 -4.07 -1.19 4.92
C GLU A 155 -4.18 0.35 5.03
N PRO A 156 -3.63 0.98 6.09
CA PRO A 156 -3.85 2.40 6.40
C PRO A 156 -3.68 3.37 5.22
N VAL A 157 -2.63 3.22 4.40
CA VAL A 157 -2.40 4.08 3.22
C VAL A 157 -3.50 3.91 2.18
N ILE A 158 -3.85 2.66 1.84
CA ILE A 158 -4.93 2.36 0.89
C ILE A 158 -6.30 2.80 1.43
N TYR A 159 -6.55 2.59 2.72
CA TYR A 159 -7.77 3.01 3.41
C TYR A 159 -8.00 4.52 3.29
N LEU A 160 -6.97 5.33 3.57
CA LEU A 160 -7.07 6.79 3.48
C LEU A 160 -7.11 7.29 2.04
N THR A 161 -6.27 6.74 1.15
CA THR A 161 -6.26 7.17 -0.25
C THR A 161 -7.62 6.88 -0.92
N GLN A 162 -8.25 5.73 -0.62
CA GLN A 162 -9.60 5.44 -1.12
C GLN A 162 -10.67 6.34 -0.48
N LEU A 163 -10.54 6.65 0.81
CA LEU A 163 -11.45 7.57 1.50
C LEU A 163 -11.44 8.96 0.84
N LEU A 164 -10.25 9.45 0.48
CA LEU A 164 -10.07 10.82 0.00
C LEU A 164 -10.24 10.96 -1.52
N ARG A 165 -10.10 9.86 -2.27
CA ARG A 165 -10.18 9.83 -3.74
C ARG A 165 -11.41 10.55 -4.33
N PRO A 166 -12.63 10.43 -3.79
CA PRO A 166 -13.81 11.06 -4.39
C PRO A 166 -13.93 12.58 -4.21
N PHE A 167 -13.02 13.19 -3.43
CA PHE A 167 -13.17 14.57 -2.94
C PHE A 167 -12.16 15.57 -3.50
N ASN A 168 -11.34 15.16 -4.48
CA ASN A 168 -10.30 15.99 -5.09
C ASN A 168 -9.47 16.80 -4.05
N PRO A 169 -8.68 16.13 -3.20
CA PRO A 169 -8.07 16.76 -2.03
C PRO A 169 -7.23 18.01 -2.35
N MET A 170 -7.42 19.05 -1.55
CA MET A 170 -6.75 20.34 -1.69
C MET A 170 -5.84 20.63 -0.50
N ALA A 171 -4.94 21.60 -0.65
CA ALA A 171 -4.15 22.11 0.47
C ALA A 171 -5.08 22.61 1.58
N ASN A 172 -4.72 22.35 2.83
CA ASN A 172 -5.47 22.79 4.00
C ASN A 172 -4.66 23.79 4.82
N SER A 173 -4.80 25.05 4.46
CA SER A 173 -3.90 26.07 4.93
C SER A 173 -4.57 27.00 5.93
N ASN A 174 -4.08 26.96 7.16
CA ASN A 174 -4.32 27.96 8.20
C ASN A 174 -3.18 29.01 8.27
N ILE A 175 -2.23 28.93 7.35
CA ILE A 175 -1.03 29.78 7.25
C ILE A 175 -0.86 30.27 5.81
N THR A 176 -0.01 31.28 5.59
CA THR A 176 0.46 31.66 4.26
C THR A 176 1.21 30.48 3.65
N VAL A 177 0.62 29.89 2.61
CA VAL A 177 1.14 28.68 1.96
C VAL A 177 2.30 29.07 1.04
N PRO A 178 3.40 28.28 1.01
CA PRO A 178 4.41 28.45 -0.03
C PRO A 178 3.78 28.45 -1.43
N PRO A 179 4.26 29.27 -2.37
CA PRO A 179 3.75 29.27 -3.75
C PRO A 179 3.76 27.89 -4.42
N SER A 180 4.67 27.00 -4.00
CA SER A 180 4.76 25.60 -4.44
C SER A 180 3.50 24.78 -4.16
N CYS A 181 2.69 25.17 -3.16
CA CYS A 181 1.49 24.43 -2.79
C CYS A 181 0.26 24.77 -3.63
N ASN A 182 0.25 25.86 -4.42
CA ASN A 182 -0.79 26.29 -5.38
C ASN A 182 -2.26 25.81 -5.14
N GLY A 183 -2.74 25.75 -3.89
CA GLY A 183 -4.03 25.16 -3.52
C GLY A 183 -4.18 23.63 -3.65
N LEU A 184 -3.15 22.91 -4.11
CA LEU A 184 -3.12 21.45 -4.25
C LEU A 184 -2.62 20.78 -2.96
N SER A 185 -3.24 19.67 -2.58
CA SER A 185 -2.69 18.83 -1.52
C SER A 185 -1.39 18.20 -2.01
N ASP A 186 -0.39 18.15 -1.14
CA ASP A 186 0.85 17.40 -1.35
C ASP A 186 0.72 15.92 -0.97
N GLY A 187 -0.50 15.46 -0.65
CA GLY A 187 -0.77 14.08 -0.30
C GLY A 187 -0.23 13.68 1.07
N VAL A 188 0.05 14.65 1.95
CA VAL A 188 0.52 14.34 3.31
C VAL A 188 -0.60 13.66 4.09
N LEU A 189 -0.39 12.36 4.32
CA LEU A 189 -1.28 11.47 5.09
C LEU A 189 -0.57 10.77 6.25
N ASN A 190 0.76 10.89 6.34
CA ASN A 190 1.55 10.11 7.29
C ASN A 190 1.19 10.40 8.77
N PHE A 191 0.76 11.64 9.07
CA PHE A 191 0.23 12.01 10.39
C PHE A 191 -0.95 11.14 10.86
N ILE A 192 -1.64 10.50 9.92
CA ILE A 192 -2.79 9.62 10.20
C ILE A 192 -2.42 8.15 10.00
N THR A 193 -1.60 7.80 9.01
CA THR A 193 -1.21 6.39 8.78
C THR A 193 -0.21 5.88 9.82
N GLN A 194 0.73 6.72 10.29
CA GLN A 194 1.70 6.33 11.31
C GLN A 194 1.01 5.89 12.62
N PRO A 195 0.03 6.63 13.19
CA PRO A 195 -0.74 6.14 14.33
C PRO A 195 -1.54 4.86 14.08
N LEU A 196 -1.79 4.50 12.82
CA LEU A 196 -2.44 3.26 12.39
C LEU A 196 -1.42 2.14 12.10
N ASP A 197 -0.20 2.27 12.62
CA ASP A 197 0.91 1.31 12.52
C ASP A 197 1.47 1.15 11.07
N GLN A 198 1.34 2.18 10.24
CA GLN A 198 1.98 2.26 8.91
C GLN A 198 2.65 3.62 8.69
N ASP A 199 3.92 3.72 9.06
CA ASP A 199 4.77 4.91 8.86
C ASP A 199 5.38 4.91 7.45
N VAL A 200 4.81 5.72 6.55
CA VAL A 200 5.18 5.70 5.13
C VAL A 200 6.66 6.04 4.96
N TRP A 201 7.37 5.21 4.18
CA TRP A 201 8.83 5.26 3.95
C TRP A 201 9.71 4.77 5.10
N ASN A 202 9.12 4.27 6.19
CA ASN A 202 9.85 3.77 7.34
C ASN A 202 9.31 2.40 7.80
N PRO A 203 9.41 1.36 6.96
CA PRO A 203 8.99 0.02 7.36
C PRO A 203 9.86 -0.49 8.52
N PRO A 204 9.28 -1.19 9.51
CA PRO A 204 10.01 -1.64 10.69
C PRO A 204 11.03 -2.75 10.38
N THR A 205 10.90 -3.41 9.22
CA THR A 205 11.78 -4.49 8.80
C THR A 205 11.99 -4.45 7.28
N VAL A 206 13.00 -5.18 6.80
CA VAL A 206 13.21 -5.45 5.35
C VAL A 206 12.08 -6.28 4.72
N PHE A 207 11.19 -6.84 5.54
CA PHE A 207 10.02 -7.62 5.12
C PHE A 207 8.73 -6.80 5.13
N ASN A 208 8.84 -5.47 5.08
CA ASN A 208 7.71 -4.52 5.09
C ASN A 208 7.05 -4.38 6.49
N TYR A 209 5.86 -3.75 6.55
CA TYR A 209 5.09 -3.53 7.79
C TYR A 209 4.48 -4.79 8.40
N TYR A 210 4.26 -5.83 7.59
CA TYR A 210 3.64 -7.09 8.01
C TYR A 210 4.12 -8.26 7.15
N PRO A 211 4.19 -9.49 7.72
CA PRO A 211 4.67 -10.65 6.98
C PRO A 211 3.58 -11.21 6.04
N MET A 212 4.00 -11.67 4.87
CA MET A 212 3.12 -12.21 3.82
C MET A 212 2.37 -13.50 4.18
N ASP A 213 2.91 -14.26 5.13
CA ASP A 213 2.40 -15.53 5.57
C ASP A 213 1.60 -15.40 6.87
N TYR A 214 1.28 -14.17 7.30
CA TYR A 214 0.39 -13.98 8.43
C TYR A 214 -0.99 -14.61 8.16
N ILE A 215 -1.38 -15.47 9.10
CA ILE A 215 -2.69 -16.10 9.15
C ILE A 215 -3.51 -15.41 10.21
N ILE A 216 -4.75 -15.04 9.87
CA ILE A 216 -5.66 -14.40 10.81
C ILE A 216 -5.93 -15.37 11.96
N PRO A 217 -5.71 -14.96 13.23
CA PRO A 217 -5.91 -15.83 14.39
C PRO A 217 -7.29 -16.50 14.41
N ASN A 218 -7.32 -17.79 14.76
CA ASN A 218 -8.53 -18.63 14.78
C ASN A 218 -9.19 -18.87 13.41
N THR A 219 -8.47 -18.62 12.31
CA THR A 219 -8.93 -18.94 10.95
C THR A 219 -7.79 -19.60 10.16
N PRO A 220 -8.10 -20.30 9.04
CA PRO A 220 -7.08 -20.76 8.10
C PRO A 220 -6.71 -19.72 7.03
N LEU A 221 -7.25 -18.49 7.12
CA LEU A 221 -7.16 -17.49 6.06
C LEU A 221 -5.87 -16.68 6.16
N ALA A 222 -5.17 -16.56 5.04
CA ALA A 222 -4.09 -15.59 4.90
C ALA A 222 -4.67 -14.16 4.89
N GLY A 223 -4.13 -13.30 5.73
CA GLY A 223 -4.53 -11.89 5.85
C GLY A 223 -3.38 -11.01 6.29
N PRO A 224 -2.28 -10.89 5.51
CA PRO A 224 -1.06 -10.17 5.87
C PRO A 224 -1.28 -8.85 6.61
N GLU A 225 -2.14 -8.01 6.06
CA GLU A 225 -2.48 -6.68 6.54
C GLU A 225 -3.18 -6.66 7.91
N PHE A 226 -3.77 -7.79 8.35
CA PHE A 226 -4.39 -7.88 9.68
C PHE A 226 -3.35 -7.89 10.82
N GLN A 227 -2.08 -8.16 10.53
CA GLN A 227 -0.99 -8.07 11.52
C GLN A 227 -0.89 -6.67 12.13
N ILE A 228 -1.16 -5.62 11.35
CA ILE A 228 -1.16 -4.22 11.80
C ILE A 228 -2.57 -3.70 12.14
N PHE A 229 -3.58 -4.59 12.17
CA PHE A 229 -4.96 -4.25 12.51
C PHE A 229 -5.31 -4.76 13.92
N SER A 230 -4.75 -4.09 14.93
CA SER A 230 -5.06 -4.33 16.34
C SER A 230 -6.36 -3.65 16.80
N THR A 231 -6.88 -4.04 17.97
CA THR A 231 -8.00 -3.34 18.64
C THR A 231 -7.75 -1.83 18.77
N GLY A 232 -6.50 -1.43 19.02
CA GLY A 232 -6.11 -0.02 19.11
C GLY A 232 -6.23 0.71 17.78
N THR A 233 -5.68 0.13 16.70
CA THR A 233 -5.77 0.73 15.35
C THR A 233 -7.19 0.73 14.81
N ALA A 234 -8.00 -0.28 15.13
CA ALA A 234 -9.41 -0.35 14.78
C ALA A 234 -10.20 0.84 15.34
N LEU A 235 -9.93 1.25 16.59
CA LEU A 235 -10.53 2.45 17.19
C LEU A 235 -9.98 3.76 16.63
N LYS A 236 -8.72 3.78 16.17
CA LYS A 236 -8.11 4.95 15.54
C LYS A 236 -8.64 5.20 14.12
N ARG A 237 -9.15 4.19 13.39
CA ARG A 237 -9.73 4.38 12.04
C ARG A 237 -10.94 5.34 12.04
N PRO A 238 -11.93 5.22 12.93
CA PRO A 238 -12.98 6.23 13.09
C PRO A 238 -12.45 7.63 13.40
N ASN A 239 -11.39 7.75 14.22
CA ASN A 239 -10.76 9.03 14.49
C ASN A 239 -10.14 9.64 13.22
N ALA A 240 -9.51 8.82 12.37
CA ALA A 240 -9.01 9.25 11.07
C ALA A 240 -10.12 9.79 10.16
N VAL A 241 -11.29 9.12 10.13
CA VAL A 241 -12.46 9.61 9.39
C VAL A 241 -12.96 10.94 9.99
N ASN A 242 -13.01 11.04 11.32
CA ASN A 242 -13.42 12.24 12.03
C ASN A 242 -12.49 13.44 11.74
N THR A 243 -11.19 13.21 11.53
CA THR A 243 -10.25 14.26 11.13
C THR A 243 -10.68 14.94 9.84
N PHE A 244 -11.11 14.19 8.82
CA PHE A 244 -11.53 14.76 7.52
C PHE A 244 -13.01 15.15 7.49
N PHE A 245 -13.87 14.42 8.20
CA PHE A 245 -15.32 14.56 8.15
C PHE A 245 -15.96 14.76 9.54
N PRO A 246 -15.59 15.82 10.31
CA PRO A 246 -16.06 15.98 11.68
C PRO A 246 -17.56 16.29 11.74
N PRO A 247 -18.45 15.38 12.19
CA PRO A 247 -19.90 15.57 12.06
C PRO A 247 -20.48 16.60 13.04
N ASN A 248 -19.74 16.95 14.09
CA ASN A 248 -20.21 17.85 15.17
C ASN A 248 -19.56 19.24 15.14
N THR A 249 -18.95 19.64 14.02
CA THR A 249 -18.35 20.97 13.84
C THR A 249 -18.82 21.60 12.54
N THR A 250 -18.73 22.92 12.42
CA THR A 250 -18.89 23.64 11.14
C THR A 250 -17.54 23.88 10.46
N ALA A 251 -16.42 23.67 11.18
CA ALA A 251 -15.08 23.80 10.64
C ALA A 251 -14.80 22.76 9.55
N ASN A 252 -13.90 23.11 8.63
CA ASN A 252 -13.37 22.16 7.66
C ASN A 252 -12.42 21.19 8.36
N GLY A 253 -12.62 19.89 8.11
CA GLY A 253 -11.69 18.85 8.54
C GLY A 253 -10.45 18.80 7.67
N GLY A 254 -9.47 18.00 8.08
CA GLY A 254 -8.25 17.73 7.35
C GLY A 254 -6.99 17.81 8.20
N ILE A 255 -5.86 17.63 7.53
CA ILE A 255 -4.51 17.78 8.09
C ILE A 255 -4.04 19.19 7.75
N LEU A 256 -3.71 20.00 8.75
CA LEU A 256 -3.24 21.37 8.53
C LEU A 256 -1.84 21.38 7.91
N ALA A 257 -1.55 22.42 7.14
CA ALA A 257 -0.20 22.71 6.69
C ALA A 257 0.76 22.87 7.88
N ALA A 258 1.99 22.39 7.74
CA ALA A 258 3.02 22.58 8.76
C ALA A 258 3.55 24.02 8.72
N GLY A 259 3.61 24.69 9.88
CA GLY A 259 4.16 26.05 9.99
C GLY A 259 5.68 26.11 9.77
N GLY A 260 6.15 27.19 9.16
CA GLY A 260 7.59 27.48 8.97
C GLY A 260 7.88 28.17 7.63
N ALA A 261 8.95 28.97 7.57
CA ALA A 261 9.39 29.68 6.37
C ALA A 261 10.23 28.82 5.39
N ALA A 262 10.43 27.53 5.68
CA ALA A 262 11.19 26.64 4.83
C ALA A 262 10.33 26.16 3.65
N SER A 263 10.88 26.21 2.44
CA SER A 263 10.21 25.88 1.17
C SER A 263 9.77 24.41 0.98
N ASN A 264 9.89 23.58 2.02
CA ASN A 264 9.65 22.13 1.98
C ASN A 264 8.70 21.66 3.10
N THR A 265 7.83 22.54 3.61
CA THR A 265 6.83 22.15 4.60
C THR A 265 5.60 21.51 3.96
N PRO A 266 5.00 20.52 4.61
CA PRO A 266 3.71 19.98 4.22
C PRO A 266 2.63 21.03 3.96
N CYS A 267 1.99 20.99 2.79
CA CYS A 267 0.89 21.88 2.38
C CYS A 267 -0.45 21.53 3.08
N GLY A 268 -0.53 20.34 3.69
CA GLY A 268 -1.73 19.82 4.33
C GLY A 268 -2.75 19.27 3.33
N THR A 269 -3.83 18.71 3.88
CA THR A 269 -4.82 17.94 3.11
C THR A 269 -6.22 18.19 3.65
N ARG A 270 -7.12 18.72 2.84
CA ARG A 270 -8.57 18.81 3.11
C ARG A 270 -9.39 18.29 1.94
N VAL A 271 -10.66 18.03 2.20
CA VAL A 271 -11.63 17.51 1.24
C VAL A 271 -12.73 18.52 0.95
N ASP A 272 -13.23 18.54 -0.29
CA ASP A 272 -14.43 19.29 -0.63
C ASP A 272 -15.68 18.40 -0.55
N ILE A 273 -16.51 18.64 0.46
CA ILE A 273 -17.77 17.91 0.69
C ILE A 273 -19.01 18.63 0.11
N SER A 274 -18.82 19.71 -0.66
CA SER A 274 -19.91 20.51 -1.23
C SER A 274 -20.94 19.66 -1.97
N ARG A 275 -20.48 18.77 -2.86
CA ARG A 275 -21.35 17.88 -3.66
C ARG A 275 -22.25 17.00 -2.78
N TYR A 276 -21.71 16.39 -1.73
CA TYR A 276 -22.48 15.55 -0.82
C TYR A 276 -23.46 16.36 0.02
N THR A 277 -23.06 17.58 0.40
CA THR A 277 -23.93 18.53 1.11
C THR A 277 -25.11 18.96 0.25
N SER A 278 -24.89 19.23 -1.04
CA SER A 278 -25.95 19.52 -2.00
C SER A 278 -26.92 18.36 -2.20
N LEU A 279 -26.41 17.12 -2.28
CA LEU A 279 -27.26 15.91 -2.35
C LEU A 279 -28.12 15.75 -1.10
N ALA A 280 -27.56 16.01 0.09
CA ALA A 280 -28.29 15.94 1.35
C ALA A 280 -29.38 17.03 1.48
N ALA A 281 -29.17 18.20 0.87
CA ALA A 281 -30.14 19.30 0.86
C ALA A 281 -31.25 19.08 -0.16
N ALA A 282 -30.94 18.48 -1.31
CA ALA A 282 -31.89 18.23 -2.39
C ALA A 282 -32.88 17.09 -2.07
N ASP A 283 -32.47 16.12 -1.25
CA ASP A 283 -33.28 14.95 -0.89
C ASP A 283 -33.36 14.79 0.64
N THR A 284 -34.51 15.17 1.20
CA THR A 284 -34.74 15.11 2.65
C THR A 284 -34.81 13.68 3.19
N THR A 285 -35.05 12.67 2.34
CA THR A 285 -35.03 11.25 2.72
C THR A 285 -33.61 10.71 2.89
N GLY A 286 -32.62 11.37 2.25
CA GLY A 286 -31.23 10.96 2.21
C GLY A 286 -30.91 9.84 1.22
N GLY A 287 -31.88 9.36 0.45
CA GLY A 287 -31.69 8.25 -0.51
C GLY A 287 -30.58 8.53 -1.53
N SER A 288 -30.63 9.70 -2.17
CA SER A 288 -29.66 10.11 -3.20
C SER A 288 -28.22 10.21 -2.67
N LEU A 289 -28.08 10.64 -1.40
CA LEU A 289 -26.81 10.69 -0.68
C LEU A 289 -26.29 9.27 -0.42
N ILE A 290 -27.14 8.39 0.10
CA ILE A 290 -26.78 7.00 0.43
C ILE A 290 -26.40 6.21 -0.82
N ASP A 291 -27.13 6.38 -1.92
CA ASP A 291 -26.83 5.70 -3.19
C ASP A 291 -25.50 6.19 -3.79
N THR A 292 -25.17 7.46 -3.60
CA THR A 292 -23.85 8.02 -3.97
C THR A 292 -22.73 7.44 -3.09
N VAL A 293 -22.95 7.37 -1.78
CA VAL A 293 -22.00 6.75 -0.83
C VAL A 293 -21.79 5.27 -1.18
N ASN A 294 -22.86 4.53 -1.51
CA ASN A 294 -22.76 3.15 -1.97
C ASN A 294 -21.86 3.01 -3.20
N ARG A 295 -22.11 3.82 -4.23
CA ARG A 295 -21.35 3.78 -5.48
C ARG A 295 -19.86 4.09 -5.26
N GLU A 296 -19.53 5.08 -4.45
CA GLU A 296 -18.17 5.61 -4.35
C GLU A 296 -17.30 4.94 -3.28
N PHE A 297 -17.90 4.46 -2.19
CA PHE A 297 -17.15 3.81 -1.10
C PHE A 297 -17.29 2.28 -1.11
N LEU A 298 -18.46 1.77 -1.52
CA LEU A 298 -18.79 0.34 -1.45
C LEU A 298 -18.95 -0.32 -2.82
N ASN A 299 -18.54 0.37 -3.90
CA ASN A 299 -18.59 -0.11 -5.29
C ASN A 299 -20.00 -0.60 -5.72
N GLY A 300 -21.06 -0.02 -5.15
CA GLY A 300 -22.44 -0.45 -5.44
C GLY A 300 -22.90 -1.70 -4.68
N SER A 301 -22.04 -2.31 -3.85
CA SER A 301 -22.32 -3.56 -3.14
C SER A 301 -22.87 -3.40 -1.72
N MET A 302 -23.25 -2.19 -1.29
CA MET A 302 -23.77 -1.90 0.05
C MET A 302 -24.89 -2.88 0.44
N SER A 303 -24.71 -3.56 1.57
CA SER A 303 -25.71 -4.48 2.09
C SER A 303 -26.92 -3.72 2.65
N THR A 304 -28.10 -4.35 2.62
CA THR A 304 -29.34 -3.76 3.18
C THR A 304 -29.19 -3.35 4.65
N PRO A 305 -28.55 -4.13 5.55
CA PRO A 305 -28.33 -3.70 6.93
C PRO A 305 -27.52 -2.40 7.03
N VAL A 306 -26.40 -2.29 6.31
CA VAL A 306 -25.57 -1.07 6.29
C VAL A 306 -26.36 0.12 5.74
N ARG A 307 -27.15 -0.09 4.68
CA ARG A 307 -28.01 0.95 4.12
C ARG A 307 -29.01 1.48 5.14
N ASN A 308 -29.64 0.59 5.90
CA ASN A 308 -30.60 0.95 6.94
C ASN A 308 -29.93 1.73 8.08
N GLU A 309 -28.76 1.30 8.54
CA GLU A 309 -28.00 2.01 9.59
C GLU A 309 -27.62 3.43 9.15
N ILE A 310 -27.13 3.61 7.92
CA ILE A 310 -26.80 4.93 7.37
C ILE A 310 -28.08 5.77 7.27
N SER A 311 -29.18 5.19 6.78
CA SER A 311 -30.47 5.89 6.67
C SER A 311 -30.97 6.39 8.02
N THR A 312 -30.96 5.53 9.04
CA THR A 312 -31.35 5.91 10.41
C THR A 312 -30.46 7.03 10.95
N ALA A 313 -29.14 6.93 10.77
CA ALA A 313 -28.20 7.94 11.24
C ALA A 313 -28.38 9.31 10.54
N VAL A 314 -28.62 9.31 9.23
CA VAL A 314 -28.87 10.54 8.46
C VAL A 314 -30.21 11.17 8.85
N GLN A 315 -31.26 10.37 9.05
CA GLN A 315 -32.58 10.85 9.42
C GLN A 315 -32.65 11.39 10.86
N ALA A 316 -31.79 10.89 11.76
CA ALA A 316 -31.63 11.45 13.10
C ALA A 316 -31.07 12.88 13.11
N VAL A 317 -30.44 13.32 12.02
CA VAL A 317 -29.97 14.70 11.85
C VAL A 317 -31.06 15.53 11.17
N ALA A 318 -31.39 16.70 11.73
CA ALA A 318 -32.36 17.62 11.15
C ALA A 318 -32.02 17.98 9.68
N SER A 319 -33.03 18.05 8.81
CA SER A 319 -32.87 18.38 7.39
C SER A 319 -32.33 19.80 7.15
N SER A 320 -32.49 20.70 8.13
CA SER A 320 -31.87 22.03 8.13
C SER A 320 -30.34 22.01 8.25
N ASN A 321 -29.73 20.86 8.55
CA ASN A 321 -28.28 20.70 8.62
C ASN A 321 -27.75 19.69 7.59
N PRO A 322 -27.74 20.05 6.30
CA PRO A 322 -27.28 19.16 5.23
C PRO A 322 -25.79 18.80 5.35
N LEU A 323 -24.96 19.67 5.89
CA LEU A 323 -23.53 19.40 6.11
C LEU A 323 -23.32 18.25 7.09
N LYS A 324 -24.03 18.29 8.23
CA LYS A 324 -23.97 17.21 9.22
C LYS A 324 -24.51 15.90 8.66
N ARG A 325 -25.60 15.93 7.88
CA ARG A 325 -26.13 14.75 7.17
C ARG A 325 -25.10 14.11 6.24
N ALA A 326 -24.42 14.92 5.41
CA ALA A 326 -23.38 14.45 4.51
C ALA A 326 -22.21 13.80 5.27
N ARG A 327 -21.70 14.45 6.32
CA ARG A 327 -20.61 13.92 7.16
C ARG A 327 -21.02 12.65 7.89
N THR A 328 -22.23 12.59 8.45
CA THR A 328 -22.75 11.39 9.11
C THR A 328 -22.84 10.20 8.15
N ALA A 329 -23.36 10.41 6.93
CA ALA A 329 -23.47 9.33 5.95
C ALA A 329 -22.10 8.74 5.59
N ILE A 330 -21.12 9.60 5.31
CA ILE A 330 -19.75 9.18 5.00
C ILE A 330 -19.12 8.49 6.21
N TYR A 331 -19.25 9.07 7.41
CA TYR A 331 -18.66 8.54 8.64
C TYR A 331 -19.14 7.12 8.94
N VAL A 332 -20.45 6.87 8.88
CA VAL A 332 -21.02 5.54 9.16
C VAL A 332 -20.62 4.55 8.06
N ALA A 333 -20.66 4.95 6.79
CA ALA A 333 -20.28 4.06 5.69
C ALA A 333 -18.80 3.63 5.75
N VAL A 334 -17.90 4.58 6.00
CA VAL A 334 -16.44 4.36 5.98
C VAL A 334 -15.97 3.63 7.25
N THR A 335 -16.64 3.82 8.38
CA THR A 335 -16.33 3.06 9.60
C THR A 335 -16.97 1.68 9.64
N SER A 336 -17.86 1.35 8.70
CA SER A 336 -18.47 0.03 8.59
C SER A 336 -17.44 -1.07 8.28
N PRO A 337 -17.64 -2.31 8.77
CA PRO A 337 -16.81 -3.46 8.39
C PRO A 337 -16.76 -3.70 6.88
N GLN A 338 -17.87 -3.41 6.17
CA GLN A 338 -17.97 -3.58 4.72
C GLN A 338 -17.00 -2.67 3.96
N TYR A 339 -16.71 -1.47 4.48
CA TYR A 339 -15.69 -0.59 3.93
C TYR A 339 -14.28 -0.92 4.39
N GLN A 340 -14.07 -1.73 5.42
CA GLN A 340 -12.70 -2.08 5.83
C GLN A 340 -12.04 -3.05 4.83
N VAL A 341 -12.82 -3.89 4.14
CA VAL A 341 -12.34 -4.94 3.23
C VAL A 341 -12.54 -4.54 1.77
N GLN A 342 -11.44 -4.49 1.01
CA GLN A 342 -11.44 -4.28 -0.43
C GLN A 342 -11.79 -5.59 -1.14
N ARG A 343 -12.72 -5.50 -2.09
CA ARG A 343 -13.23 -6.61 -2.91
C ARG A 343 -13.36 -6.18 -4.35
#